data_AF-A0A259DFX1-F1
#
_entry.id   AF-A0A259DFX1-F1
#
_cell.length_a   1.000
_cell.length_b   1.000
_cell.length_c   1.000
_cell.angle_alpha   90.00
_cell.angle_beta   90.00
_cell.angle_gamma   90.00
#
_symmetry.space_group_name_H-M   'P 1'
#
loop_
_entity.id
_entity.type
_entity.pdbx_description
1 polymer ?
#
loop_
_entity_poly.entity_id
_entity_poly.type
_entity_poly.pdbx_seq_one_letter_code
_entity_poly.pdbx_strand_id
1 'polypeptide(L)'
;MASIGSDVYASDAKTSAVDTPSKPQKSAQANPGSEPFVGPASEAKKLYRKYKRAHDKTVVAIACVRDPKCIEPEDEVLRHSKAALNILNKLDALAAEGDIQANYYRGLIAYERGRYYDAQAEIITHPDFILTATVYRRYAKEQFLIAEKYLSVPAKVMNPFACRLMGDIYSSTILGSPRKDKATNYYYTAAIGFLDQGNKVEGAKMYIAMKENANPADSRIVQVYAKLHNEEPVATWRKLPNDVLQKKPLKKSQEH
;
A
#
# COMPACT_ATOMS: atom_id res chain seq x y z
N MET A 1 -66.18 5.61 36.45
CA MET A 1 -65.53 4.28 36.57
C MET A 1 -64.41 4.37 37.59
N ALA A 2 -64.15 3.26 38.26
CA ALA A 2 -63.52 3.14 39.56
C ALA A 2 -62.06 3.62 39.68
N SER A 3 -61.71 3.84 40.95
CA SER A 3 -60.46 4.24 41.61
C SER A 3 -59.31 3.21 41.50
N ILE A 4 -58.18 3.58 42.13
CA ILE A 4 -56.95 2.85 42.47
C ILE A 4 -55.82 3.12 41.45
N GLY A 5 -54.64 3.62 41.80
CA GLY A 5 -54.01 3.90 43.09
C GLY A 5 -52.52 4.11 42.83
N SER A 6 -51.94 5.07 43.51
CA SER A 6 -50.51 5.45 43.50
C SER A 6 -49.60 4.29 43.90
N ASP A 7 -48.38 4.23 43.36
CA ASP A 7 -47.19 3.98 44.18
C ASP A 7 -45.91 4.53 43.53
N VAL A 8 -45.23 5.33 44.33
CA VAL A 8 -43.86 5.84 44.17
C VAL A 8 -42.94 4.81 44.83
N TYR A 9 -41.82 4.44 44.21
CA TYR A 9 -40.48 4.52 44.83
C TYR A 9 -39.35 4.16 43.87
N ALA A 10 -38.31 4.99 43.95
CA ALA A 10 -37.01 4.82 43.31
C ALA A 10 -36.25 3.62 43.89
N SER A 11 -35.33 3.05 43.10
CA SER A 11 -34.09 2.48 43.61
C SER A 11 -33.01 2.48 42.52
N ASP A 12 -31.90 3.13 42.86
CA ASP A 12 -30.64 3.17 42.15
C ASP A 12 -30.11 1.79 41.76
N ALA A 13 -29.57 1.69 40.54
CA ALA A 13 -28.52 0.74 40.22
C ALA A 13 -27.47 1.43 39.34
N LYS A 14 -26.35 1.80 39.97
CA LYS A 14 -25.10 2.20 39.35
C LYS A 14 -24.60 1.10 38.41
N THR A 15 -24.38 1.44 37.14
CA THR A 15 -23.28 0.86 36.37
C THR A 15 -22.63 1.95 35.53
N SER A 16 -21.43 2.33 35.95
CA SER A 16 -20.47 3.11 35.20
C SER A 16 -19.95 2.30 34.00
N ALA A 17 -20.13 2.82 32.80
CA ALA A 17 -19.36 2.44 31.62
C ALA A 17 -18.98 3.71 30.86
N VAL A 18 -17.68 3.79 30.59
CA VAL A 18 -16.96 4.94 30.06
C VAL A 18 -17.15 5.00 28.54
N ASP A 19 -17.93 5.97 28.06
CA ASP A 19 -17.96 6.29 26.63
C ASP A 19 -16.76 7.20 26.29
N THR A 20 -15.68 6.56 25.84
CA THR A 20 -14.56 7.25 25.21
C THR A 20 -14.90 7.43 23.73
N PRO A 21 -14.84 8.64 23.16
CA PRO A 21 -15.08 8.83 21.73
C PRO A 21 -13.93 8.22 20.92
N SER A 22 -14.27 7.23 20.09
CA SER A 22 -13.39 6.58 19.13
C SER A 22 -12.75 7.61 18.19
N LYS A 23 -11.42 7.73 18.26
CA LYS A 23 -10.60 8.47 17.29
C LYS A 23 -10.79 7.91 15.87
N PRO A 24 -10.88 8.75 14.83
CA PRO A 24 -10.85 8.29 13.45
C PRO A 24 -9.49 7.64 13.16
N GLN A 25 -9.54 6.42 12.62
CA GLN A 25 -8.36 5.69 12.14
C GLN A 25 -7.61 6.55 11.13
N LYS A 26 -6.38 6.94 11.52
CA LYS A 26 -5.37 7.45 10.58
C LYS A 26 -5.19 6.40 9.48
N SER A 27 -5.49 6.80 8.26
CA SER A 27 -5.01 6.12 7.06
C SER A 27 -3.51 5.90 7.19
N ALA A 28 -3.09 4.67 6.89
CA ALA A 28 -1.74 4.15 7.07
C ALA A 28 -0.68 5.11 6.50
N GLN A 29 -0.03 5.87 7.39
CA GLN A 29 1.19 6.57 7.06
C GLN A 29 2.29 5.52 6.91
N ALA A 30 2.87 5.43 5.72
CA ALA A 30 4.08 4.68 5.46
C ALA A 30 5.19 5.13 6.43
N ASN A 31 5.97 4.18 6.94
CA ASN A 31 7.12 4.45 7.80
C ASN A 31 8.06 5.49 7.15
N PRO A 32 8.58 6.47 7.91
CA PRO A 32 9.39 7.58 7.37
C PRO A 32 10.81 7.19 6.91
N GLY A 33 11.19 5.91 7.02
CA GLY A 33 12.59 5.47 6.86
C GLY A 33 12.95 4.83 5.51
N SER A 34 12.00 4.60 4.60
CA SER A 34 12.30 3.92 3.34
C SER A 34 11.69 4.66 2.15
N GLU A 35 12.51 5.43 1.43
CA GLU A 35 12.06 6.14 0.23
C GLU A 35 11.87 5.17 -0.94
N PRO A 36 10.86 5.38 -1.81
CA PRO A 36 10.59 4.50 -2.95
C PRO A 36 11.74 4.38 -3.97
N PHE A 37 12.62 5.37 -4.02
CA PHE A 37 13.76 5.41 -4.93
C PHE A 37 14.99 5.93 -4.20
N VAL A 38 16.15 5.38 -4.53
CA VAL A 38 17.45 5.81 -4.02
C VAL A 38 18.01 6.94 -4.88
N GLY A 39 18.48 8.03 -4.27
CA GLY A 39 19.13 9.14 -4.96
C GLY A 39 18.49 10.52 -4.71
N PRO A 40 19.00 11.58 -5.37
CA PRO A 40 18.48 12.93 -5.20
C PRO A 40 17.01 13.04 -5.64
N ALA A 41 16.28 13.99 -5.05
CA ALA A 41 14.85 14.16 -5.33
C ALA A 41 14.60 14.49 -6.82
N SER A 42 14.05 13.52 -7.55
CA SER A 42 13.63 13.67 -8.94
C SER A 42 12.59 14.75 -9.13
N GLU A 43 12.44 15.19 -10.37
CA GLU A 43 11.35 16.07 -10.77
C GLU A 43 9.98 15.45 -10.45
N ALA A 44 9.79 14.16 -10.74
CA ALA A 44 8.56 13.43 -10.43
C ALA A 44 8.21 13.47 -8.93
N LYS A 45 9.19 13.31 -8.03
CA LYS A 45 8.98 13.42 -6.58
C LYS A 45 8.60 14.83 -6.15
N LYS A 46 9.22 15.86 -6.75
CA LYS A 46 8.86 17.27 -6.51
C LYS A 46 7.43 17.56 -6.97
N LEU A 47 7.03 17.03 -8.13
CA LEU A 47 5.67 17.12 -8.65
C LEU A 47 4.67 16.42 -7.73
N TYR A 48 4.95 15.21 -7.26
CA TYR A 48 4.10 14.51 -6.29
C TYR A 48 3.88 15.32 -5.00
N ARG A 49 4.94 15.90 -4.43
CA ARG A 49 4.81 16.78 -3.25
C ARG A 49 3.95 18.00 -3.52
N LYS A 50 4.08 18.63 -4.70
CA LYS A 50 3.22 19.75 -5.12
C LYS A 50 1.77 19.30 -5.31
N TYR A 51 1.55 18.12 -5.90
CA TYR A 51 0.22 17.53 -6.09
C TYR A 51 -0.45 17.34 -4.73
N LYS A 52 0.22 16.71 -3.77
CA LYS A 52 -0.32 16.47 -2.44
C LYS A 52 -0.76 17.77 -1.75
N ARG A 53 0.09 18.81 -1.80
CA ARG A 53 -0.26 20.14 -1.27
C ARG A 53 -1.46 20.77 -1.98
N ALA A 54 -1.53 20.67 -3.31
CA ALA A 54 -2.66 21.21 -4.07
C ALA A 54 -3.96 20.44 -3.76
N HIS A 55 -3.89 19.12 -3.70
CA HIS A 55 -5.00 18.25 -3.35
C HIS A 55 -5.51 18.49 -1.93
N ASP A 56 -4.62 18.59 -0.93
CA ASP A 56 -5.01 18.87 0.45
C ASP A 56 -5.71 20.23 0.56
N LYS A 57 -5.24 21.24 -0.18
CA LYS A 57 -5.94 22.54 -0.27
C LYS A 57 -7.31 22.43 -0.95
N THR A 58 -7.44 21.63 -2.00
CA THR A 58 -8.75 21.35 -2.61
C THR A 58 -9.70 20.71 -1.60
N VAL A 59 -9.24 19.75 -0.79
CA VAL A 59 -10.08 19.09 0.22
C VAL A 59 -10.54 20.08 1.29
N VAL A 60 -9.65 20.95 1.77
CA VAL A 60 -9.98 22.01 2.74
C VAL A 60 -11.01 22.98 2.14
N ALA A 61 -10.79 23.43 0.90
CA ALA A 61 -11.71 24.35 0.22
C ALA A 61 -13.09 23.71 0.00
N ILE A 62 -13.16 22.42 -0.39
CA ILE A 62 -14.43 21.68 -0.50
C ILE A 62 -15.14 21.59 0.86
N ALA A 63 -14.40 21.34 1.93
CA ALA A 63 -14.96 21.30 3.27
C ALA A 63 -15.51 22.67 3.70
N CYS A 64 -14.82 23.76 3.35
CA CYS A 64 -15.28 25.12 3.61
C CYS A 64 -16.58 25.40 2.85
N VAL A 65 -16.65 25.18 1.53
CA VAL A 65 -17.87 25.45 0.72
C VAL A 65 -19.10 24.68 1.22
N ARG A 66 -18.91 23.53 1.89
CA ARG A 66 -20.00 22.78 2.52
C ARG A 66 -20.50 23.38 3.85
N ASP A 67 -19.72 24.25 4.48
CA ASP A 67 -20.10 24.98 5.69
C ASP A 67 -20.83 26.28 5.33
N PRO A 68 -22.08 26.49 5.78
CA PRO A 68 -22.82 27.74 5.56
C PRO A 68 -22.11 29.01 6.07
N LYS A 69 -21.12 28.89 6.96
CA LYS A 69 -20.35 30.02 7.51
C LYS A 69 -19.06 30.32 6.76
N CYS A 70 -18.73 29.55 5.72
CA CYS A 70 -17.53 29.78 4.94
C CYS A 70 -17.61 31.09 4.14
N ILE A 71 -16.51 31.85 4.18
CA ILE A 71 -16.36 33.14 3.48
C ILE A 71 -15.51 32.97 2.21
N GLU A 72 -14.82 31.84 2.05
CA GLU A 72 -13.96 31.58 0.89
C GLU A 72 -14.79 31.35 -0.39
N PRO A 73 -14.35 31.87 -1.55
CA PRO A 73 -15.07 31.70 -2.80
C PRO A 73 -14.91 30.29 -3.37
N GLU A 74 -15.96 29.78 -4.03
CA GLU A 74 -15.94 28.48 -4.73
C GLU A 74 -14.81 28.38 -5.78
N ASP A 75 -14.36 29.53 -6.31
CA ASP A 75 -13.23 29.64 -7.23
C ASP A 75 -11.92 29.07 -6.67
N GLU A 76 -11.74 29.03 -5.34
CA GLU A 76 -10.55 28.42 -4.74
C GLU A 76 -10.49 26.92 -4.95
N VAL A 77 -11.65 26.24 -4.88
CA VAL A 77 -11.77 24.81 -5.17
C VAL A 77 -11.34 24.54 -6.61
N LEU A 78 -11.84 25.34 -7.55
CA LEU A 78 -11.51 25.21 -8.97
C LEU A 78 -10.02 25.49 -9.23
N ARG A 79 -9.45 26.51 -8.60
CA ARG A 79 -8.04 26.87 -8.73
C ARG A 79 -7.12 25.74 -8.27
N HIS A 80 -7.37 25.19 -7.09
CA HIS A 80 -6.54 24.10 -6.55
C HIS A 80 -6.72 22.79 -7.33
N SER A 81 -7.95 22.50 -7.77
CA SER A 81 -8.24 21.35 -8.62
C SER A 81 -7.53 21.43 -9.97
N LYS A 82 -7.55 22.60 -10.63
CA LYS A 82 -6.83 22.84 -11.88
C LYS A 82 -5.32 22.69 -11.71
N ALA A 83 -4.76 23.17 -10.59
CA ALA A 83 -3.35 22.99 -10.27
C ALA A 83 -2.98 21.50 -10.11
N ALA A 84 -3.80 20.73 -9.39
CA ALA A 84 -3.60 19.29 -9.24
C ALA A 84 -3.67 18.56 -10.59
N LEU A 85 -4.66 18.87 -11.44
CA LEU A 85 -4.79 18.30 -12.79
C LEU A 85 -3.57 18.61 -13.67
N ASN A 86 -3.09 19.86 -13.67
CA ASN A 86 -1.90 20.23 -14.42
C ASN A 86 -0.65 19.44 -13.98
N ILE A 87 -0.54 19.12 -12.69
CA ILE A 87 0.56 18.29 -12.18
C ILE A 87 0.41 16.84 -12.65
N LEU A 88 -0.81 16.29 -12.67
CA LEU A 88 -1.05 14.96 -13.22
C LEU A 88 -0.66 14.88 -14.69
N ASN A 89 -1.04 15.87 -15.51
CA ASN A 89 -0.66 15.93 -16.92
C ASN A 89 0.87 15.97 -17.12
N LYS A 90 1.60 16.68 -16.25
CA LYS A 90 3.08 16.69 -16.28
C LYS A 90 3.67 15.33 -15.91
N LEU A 91 3.12 14.67 -14.89
CA LEU A 91 3.54 13.31 -14.53
C LEU A 91 3.23 12.31 -15.65
N ASP A 92 2.10 12.47 -16.34
CA ASP A 92 1.72 11.65 -17.50
C ASP A 92 2.69 11.85 -18.67
N ALA A 93 3.12 13.09 -18.95
CA ALA A 93 4.13 13.39 -19.96
C ALA A 93 5.49 12.75 -19.64
N LEU A 94 6.00 12.95 -18.42
CA LEU A 94 7.25 12.32 -17.96
C LEU A 94 7.18 10.79 -17.99
N ALA A 95 6.03 10.21 -17.61
CA ALA A 95 5.83 8.78 -17.68
C ALA A 95 5.83 8.25 -19.12
N ALA A 96 5.31 9.02 -20.08
CA ALA A 96 5.35 8.70 -21.51
C ALA A 96 6.76 8.80 -22.11
N GLU A 97 7.61 9.70 -21.57
CA GLU A 97 9.04 9.78 -21.89
C GLU A 97 9.87 8.63 -21.29
N GLY A 98 9.26 7.79 -20.46
CA GLY A 98 9.90 6.61 -19.87
C GLY A 98 10.44 6.82 -18.45
N ASP A 99 10.13 7.95 -17.78
CA ASP A 99 10.53 8.15 -16.38
C ASP A 99 9.81 7.16 -15.46
N ILE A 100 10.59 6.22 -14.89
CA ILE A 100 10.10 5.18 -13.97
C ILE A 100 9.55 5.79 -12.68
N GLN A 101 10.14 6.89 -12.19
CA GLN A 101 9.66 7.56 -10.99
C GLN A 101 8.35 8.30 -11.24
N ALA A 102 8.19 8.91 -12.43
CA ALA A 102 6.93 9.50 -12.84
C ALA A 102 5.82 8.44 -12.93
N ASN A 103 6.12 7.28 -13.53
CA ASN A 103 5.22 6.12 -13.53
C ASN A 103 4.83 5.70 -12.10
N TYR A 104 5.79 5.57 -11.19
CA TYR A 104 5.50 5.23 -9.79
C TYR A 104 4.59 6.27 -9.11
N TYR A 105 4.92 7.56 -9.16
CA TYR A 105 4.13 8.57 -8.46
C TYR A 105 2.76 8.77 -9.08
N ARG A 106 2.64 8.66 -10.41
CA ARG A 106 1.35 8.71 -11.11
C ARG A 106 0.46 7.52 -10.73
N GLY A 107 1.06 6.34 -10.61
CA GLY A 107 0.40 5.13 -10.14
C GLY A 107 0.02 5.18 -8.66
N LEU A 108 0.88 5.72 -7.80
CA LEU A 108 0.63 5.92 -6.37
C LEU A 108 -0.57 6.85 -6.15
N ILE A 109 -0.62 7.99 -6.84
CA ILE A 109 -1.76 8.90 -6.75
C ILE A 109 -3.06 8.20 -7.15
N ALA A 110 -3.04 7.45 -8.26
CA ALA A 110 -4.20 6.70 -8.71
C ALA A 110 -4.62 5.64 -7.69
N TYR A 111 -3.67 4.90 -7.11
CA TYR A 111 -3.93 3.92 -6.06
C TYR A 111 -4.59 4.57 -4.82
N GLU A 112 -4.03 5.68 -4.33
CA GLU A 112 -4.57 6.41 -3.16
C GLU A 112 -5.99 6.93 -3.42
N ARG A 113 -6.25 7.47 -4.62
CA ARG A 113 -7.60 7.90 -5.04
C ARG A 113 -8.56 6.72 -5.15
N GLY A 114 -8.10 5.59 -5.69
CA GLY A 114 -8.89 4.36 -5.78
C GLY A 114 -9.31 3.87 -4.39
N ARG A 115 -8.37 3.80 -3.44
CA ARG A 115 -8.64 3.46 -2.03
C ARG A 115 -9.62 4.41 -1.38
N TYR A 116 -9.49 5.71 -1.64
CA TYR A 116 -10.42 6.71 -1.11
C TYR A 116 -11.86 6.45 -1.60
N TYR A 117 -12.06 6.29 -2.92
CA TYR A 117 -13.39 6.04 -3.46
C TYR A 117 -13.98 4.71 -2.99
N ASP A 118 -13.16 3.65 -2.90
CA ASP A 118 -13.58 2.35 -2.37
C ASP A 118 -14.07 2.46 -0.91
N ALA A 119 -13.31 3.15 -0.07
CA ALA A 119 -13.70 3.41 1.32
C ALA A 119 -14.99 4.24 1.44
N GLN A 120 -15.18 5.24 0.57
CA GLN A 120 -16.45 6.01 0.54
C GLN A 120 -17.64 5.12 0.17
N ALA A 121 -17.46 4.17 -0.76
CA ALA A 121 -18.52 3.24 -1.12
C ALA A 121 -18.86 2.24 -0.01
N GLU A 122 -17.89 1.89 0.84
CA GLU A 122 -18.09 0.99 1.98
C GLU A 122 -18.91 1.65 3.10
N ILE A 123 -18.72 2.96 3.32
CA ILE A 123 -19.44 3.73 4.35
C ILE A 123 -20.93 3.91 3.97
N ILE A 124 -21.25 3.96 2.68
CA ILE A 124 -22.62 4.16 2.20
C ILE A 124 -23.37 2.81 2.24
N THR A 125 -24.09 2.60 3.33
CA THR A 125 -24.86 1.37 3.60
C THR A 125 -26.37 1.55 3.45
N HIS A 126 -26.88 2.79 3.52
CA HIS A 126 -28.32 3.06 3.47
C HIS A 126 -28.88 2.80 2.05
N PRO A 127 -30.01 2.07 1.92
CA PRO A 127 -30.59 1.70 0.62
C PRO A 127 -30.84 2.89 -0.31
N ASP A 128 -31.33 4.01 0.21
CA ASP A 128 -31.64 5.21 -0.57
C ASP A 128 -30.42 5.83 -1.27
N PHE A 129 -29.21 5.57 -0.77
CA PHE A 129 -27.96 6.11 -1.31
C PHE A 129 -27.10 5.05 -2.03
N ILE A 130 -27.65 3.85 -2.28
CA ILE A 130 -26.89 2.73 -2.86
C ILE A 130 -26.32 3.03 -4.26
N LEU A 131 -27.00 3.89 -5.02
CA LEU A 131 -26.52 4.35 -6.32
C LEU A 131 -25.24 5.17 -6.19
N THR A 132 -25.13 6.01 -5.15
CA THR A 132 -23.92 6.78 -4.84
C THR A 132 -22.75 5.84 -4.52
N ALA A 133 -23.00 4.77 -3.73
CA ALA A 133 -21.99 3.75 -3.46
C ALA A 133 -21.50 3.07 -4.76
N THR A 134 -22.41 2.81 -5.68
CA THR A 134 -22.09 2.20 -6.99
C THR A 134 -21.22 3.12 -7.85
N VAL A 135 -21.51 4.42 -7.86
CA VAL A 135 -20.70 5.44 -8.54
C VAL A 135 -19.28 5.47 -7.97
N TYR A 136 -19.14 5.48 -6.64
CA TYR A 136 -17.83 5.44 -6.00
C TYR A 136 -17.05 4.16 -6.33
N ARG A 137 -17.69 2.98 -6.34
CA ARG A 137 -17.02 1.73 -6.76
C ARG A 137 -16.54 1.79 -8.20
N ARG A 138 -17.31 2.41 -9.11
CA ARG A 138 -16.89 2.62 -10.50
C ARG A 138 -15.65 3.50 -10.59
N TYR A 139 -15.64 4.65 -9.90
CA TYR A 139 -14.47 5.52 -9.86
C TYR A 139 -13.26 4.85 -9.22
N ALA A 140 -13.47 4.07 -8.14
CA ALA A 140 -12.41 3.28 -7.53
C ALA A 140 -11.77 2.34 -8.56
N LYS A 141 -12.59 1.55 -9.27
CA LYS A 141 -12.13 0.62 -10.31
C LYS A 141 -11.34 1.32 -11.41
N GLU A 142 -11.82 2.46 -11.91
CA GLU A 142 -11.10 3.25 -12.91
C GLU A 142 -9.73 3.73 -12.41
N GLN A 143 -9.65 4.20 -11.16
CA GLN A 143 -8.39 4.61 -10.55
C GLN A 143 -7.43 3.43 -10.33
N PHE A 144 -7.92 2.25 -9.94
CA PHE A 144 -7.08 1.06 -9.81
C PHE A 144 -6.57 0.53 -11.15
N LEU A 145 -7.34 0.65 -12.23
CA LEU A 145 -6.85 0.33 -13.59
C LEU A 145 -5.73 1.28 -14.02
N ILE A 146 -5.87 2.56 -13.71
CA ILE A 146 -4.81 3.55 -13.94
C ILE A 146 -3.58 3.22 -13.09
N ALA A 147 -3.78 2.87 -11.81
CA ALA A 147 -2.69 2.46 -10.93
C ALA A 147 -1.96 1.22 -11.47
N GLU A 148 -2.68 0.17 -11.88
CA GLU A 148 -2.12 -1.04 -12.48
C GLU A 148 -1.25 -0.71 -13.70
N LYS A 149 -1.75 0.14 -14.61
CA LYS A 149 -1.02 0.58 -15.81
C LYS A 149 0.32 1.21 -15.44
N TYR A 150 0.31 2.25 -14.61
CA TYR A 150 1.52 3.01 -14.29
C TYR A 150 2.47 2.29 -13.34
N LEU A 151 1.97 1.53 -12.36
CA LEU A 151 2.80 0.78 -11.41
C LEU A 151 3.45 -0.46 -12.05
N SER A 152 2.93 -0.97 -13.17
CA SER A 152 3.53 -2.10 -13.87
C SER A 152 4.96 -1.83 -14.33
N VAL A 153 5.30 -0.59 -14.68
CA VAL A 153 6.64 -0.18 -15.13
C VAL A 153 7.67 -0.27 -13.98
N PRO A 154 7.51 0.43 -12.84
CA PRO A 154 8.41 0.31 -11.71
C PRO A 154 8.40 -1.10 -11.08
N ALA A 155 7.29 -1.84 -11.16
CA ALA A 155 7.25 -3.23 -10.70
C ALA A 155 8.11 -4.18 -11.55
N LYS A 156 8.22 -3.94 -12.87
CA LYS A 156 9.11 -4.72 -13.76
C LYS A 156 10.60 -4.53 -13.43
N VAL A 157 10.98 -3.37 -12.91
CA VAL A 157 12.34 -3.12 -12.38
C VAL A 157 12.49 -3.52 -10.91
N MET A 158 11.58 -4.36 -10.41
CA MET A 158 11.62 -4.94 -9.07
C MET A 158 11.60 -3.91 -7.94
N ASN A 159 10.96 -2.75 -8.16
CA ASN A 159 10.80 -1.76 -7.10
C ASN A 159 9.86 -2.31 -6.00
N PRO A 160 10.33 -2.46 -4.75
CA PRO A 160 9.55 -3.16 -3.73
C PRO A 160 8.25 -2.43 -3.36
N PHE A 161 8.24 -1.09 -3.41
CA PHE A 161 7.03 -0.31 -3.15
C PHE A 161 5.99 -0.47 -4.25
N ALA A 162 6.41 -0.45 -5.52
CA ALA A 162 5.51 -0.69 -6.63
C ALA A 162 4.96 -2.12 -6.62
N CYS A 163 5.81 -3.12 -6.37
CA CYS A 163 5.40 -4.51 -6.25
C CYS A 163 4.39 -4.70 -5.11
N ARG A 164 4.61 -4.10 -3.94
CA ARG A 164 3.62 -4.13 -2.84
C ARG A 164 2.25 -3.63 -3.31
N LEU A 165 2.20 -2.45 -3.92
CA LEU A 165 0.95 -1.86 -4.38
C LEU A 165 0.26 -2.70 -5.46
N MET A 166 1.03 -3.28 -6.39
CA MET A 166 0.49 -4.22 -7.37
C MET A 166 -0.08 -5.47 -6.69
N GLY A 167 0.61 -6.01 -5.68
CA GLY A 167 0.12 -7.11 -4.85
C GLY A 167 -1.25 -6.80 -4.25
N ASP A 168 -1.40 -5.62 -3.65
CA ASP A 168 -2.67 -5.15 -3.06
C ASP A 168 -3.79 -5.02 -4.09
N ILE A 169 -3.48 -4.54 -5.30
CA ILE A 169 -4.47 -4.47 -6.39
C ILE A 169 -4.95 -5.88 -6.76
N TYR A 170 -4.03 -6.84 -6.93
CA TYR A 170 -4.36 -8.19 -7.37
C TYR A 170 -4.98 -9.08 -6.29
N SER A 171 -4.71 -8.81 -5.00
CA SER A 171 -5.36 -9.49 -3.87
C SER A 171 -6.77 -8.96 -3.61
N SER A 172 -7.06 -7.73 -4.00
CA SER A 172 -8.40 -7.13 -3.88
C SER A 172 -9.42 -7.71 -4.85
N THR A 173 -10.71 -7.50 -4.54
CA THR A 173 -11.85 -7.85 -5.40
C THR A 173 -12.24 -6.72 -6.36
N ILE A 174 -11.55 -5.57 -6.31
CA ILE A 174 -11.99 -4.32 -6.95
C ILE A 174 -11.91 -4.40 -8.49
N LEU A 175 -10.90 -5.11 -9.00
CA LEU A 175 -10.74 -5.36 -10.44
C LEU A 175 -11.42 -6.66 -10.91
N GLY A 176 -12.20 -7.32 -10.05
CA GLY A 176 -12.84 -8.61 -10.32
C GLY A 176 -12.34 -9.70 -9.36
N SER A 177 -12.37 -10.96 -9.79
CA SER A 177 -11.89 -12.07 -8.96
C SER A 177 -10.42 -11.89 -8.58
N PRO A 178 -10.06 -12.02 -7.28
CA PRO A 178 -8.68 -11.89 -6.82
C PRO A 178 -7.74 -12.84 -7.54
N ARG A 179 -6.61 -12.31 -8.01
CA ARG A 179 -5.54 -13.06 -8.70
C ARG A 179 -4.44 -13.40 -7.70
N LYS A 180 -4.77 -14.25 -6.73
CA LYS A 180 -3.95 -14.55 -5.55
C LYS A 180 -2.52 -15.00 -5.87
N ASP A 181 -2.31 -15.82 -6.90
CA ASP A 181 -0.96 -16.26 -7.30
C ASP A 181 -0.10 -15.10 -7.81
N LYS A 182 -0.70 -14.20 -8.62
CA LYS A 182 -0.03 -12.99 -9.11
C LYS A 182 0.28 -12.04 -7.95
N ALA A 183 -0.68 -11.84 -7.06
CA ALA A 183 -0.48 -11.03 -5.85
C ALA A 183 0.69 -11.56 -5.02
N THR A 184 0.74 -12.88 -4.79
CA THR A 184 1.82 -13.53 -4.03
C THR A 184 3.18 -13.36 -4.70
N ASN A 185 3.28 -13.41 -6.04
CA ASN A 185 4.52 -13.12 -6.75
C ASN A 185 5.01 -11.68 -6.50
N TYR A 186 4.10 -10.72 -6.56
CA TYR A 186 4.45 -9.32 -6.30
C TYR A 186 4.82 -9.09 -4.84
N TYR A 187 4.11 -9.70 -3.89
CA TYR A 187 4.47 -9.63 -2.47
C TYR A 187 5.81 -10.29 -2.18
N TYR A 188 6.13 -11.41 -2.84
CA TYR A 188 7.45 -12.04 -2.73
C TYR A 188 8.56 -11.09 -3.18
N THR A 189 8.44 -10.50 -4.38
CA THR A 189 9.41 -9.53 -4.88
C THR A 189 9.55 -8.33 -3.94
N ALA A 190 8.44 -7.82 -3.42
CA ALA A 190 8.46 -6.72 -2.47
C ALA A 190 9.14 -7.12 -1.15
N ALA A 191 8.86 -8.31 -0.62
CA ALA A 191 9.44 -8.82 0.62
C ALA A 191 10.96 -8.91 0.50
N ILE A 192 11.47 -9.54 -0.57
CA ILE A 192 12.91 -9.65 -0.81
C ILE A 192 13.54 -8.27 -0.95
N GLY A 193 12.95 -7.37 -1.75
CA GLY A 193 13.46 -6.02 -1.93
C GLY A 193 13.50 -5.19 -0.64
N PHE A 194 12.50 -5.32 0.24
CA PHE A 194 12.53 -4.67 1.55
C PHE A 194 13.57 -5.27 2.49
N LEU A 195 13.75 -6.60 2.48
CA LEU A 195 14.74 -7.28 3.30
C LEU A 195 16.17 -6.95 2.86
N ASP A 196 16.42 -6.85 1.56
CA ASP A 196 17.70 -6.41 0.99
C ASP A 196 18.04 -4.97 1.38
N GLN A 197 17.01 -4.13 1.57
CA GLN A 197 17.15 -2.77 2.09
C GLN A 197 17.29 -2.70 3.62
N GLY A 198 17.31 -3.84 4.32
CA GLY A 198 17.35 -3.93 5.79
C GLY A 198 16.01 -3.59 6.47
N ASN A 199 14.94 -3.38 5.71
CA ASN A 199 13.61 -3.06 6.25
C ASN A 199 12.83 -4.33 6.60
N LYS A 200 13.21 -4.95 7.72
CA LYS A 200 12.56 -6.18 8.23
C LYS A 200 11.06 -6.01 8.51
N VAL A 201 10.62 -4.81 8.89
CA VAL A 201 9.21 -4.53 9.22
C VAL A 201 8.33 -4.61 7.97
N GLU A 202 8.71 -3.93 6.89
CA GLU A 202 7.95 -4.02 5.63
C GLU A 202 8.08 -5.40 5.00
N GLY A 203 9.25 -6.06 5.12
CA GLY A 203 9.42 -7.46 4.72
C GLY A 203 8.45 -8.41 5.45
N ALA A 204 8.27 -8.24 6.77
CA ALA A 204 7.35 -9.05 7.58
C ALA A 204 5.87 -8.81 7.20
N LYS A 205 5.50 -7.56 6.87
CA LYS A 205 4.14 -7.28 6.36
C LYS A 205 3.87 -8.01 5.06
N MET A 206 4.84 -8.05 4.15
CA MET A 206 4.70 -8.77 2.88
C MET A 206 4.63 -10.29 3.10
N TYR A 207 5.41 -10.83 4.04
CA TYR A 207 5.30 -12.24 4.46
C TYR A 207 3.89 -12.61 4.93
N ILE A 208 3.27 -11.76 5.77
CA ILE A 208 1.88 -11.98 6.22
C ILE A 208 0.91 -11.93 5.04
N ALA A 209 1.03 -10.93 4.17
CA ALA A 209 0.20 -10.81 2.97
C ALA A 209 0.34 -12.04 2.04
N MET A 210 1.54 -12.63 1.93
CA MET A 210 1.72 -13.88 1.17
C MET A 210 1.00 -15.06 1.81
N LYS A 211 1.02 -15.21 3.14
CA LYS A 211 0.31 -16.29 3.85
C LYS A 211 -1.20 -16.22 3.70
N GLU A 212 -1.76 -15.02 3.58
CA GLU A 212 -3.19 -14.81 3.37
C GLU A 212 -3.61 -15.13 1.92
N ASN A 213 -2.68 -15.03 0.98
CA ASN A 213 -2.95 -15.19 -0.45
C ASN A 213 -2.54 -16.57 -1.02
N ALA A 214 -1.55 -17.25 -0.44
CA ALA A 214 -1.04 -18.53 -0.94
C ALA A 214 -1.07 -19.64 0.11
N ASN A 215 -0.84 -20.88 -0.35
CA ASN A 215 -0.68 -22.03 0.54
C ASN A 215 0.52 -21.79 1.48
N PRO A 216 0.40 -21.97 2.80
CA PRO A 216 1.52 -21.82 3.74
C PRO A 216 2.78 -22.63 3.40
N ALA A 217 2.64 -23.73 2.66
CA ALA A 217 3.75 -24.57 2.18
C ALA A 217 4.44 -24.04 0.89
N ASP A 218 4.04 -22.88 0.38
CA ASP A 218 4.64 -22.27 -0.80
C ASP A 218 6.13 -21.97 -0.55
N SER A 219 6.99 -22.38 -1.47
CA SER A 219 8.44 -22.23 -1.36
C SER A 219 8.88 -20.76 -1.19
N ARG A 220 8.13 -19.81 -1.76
CA ARG A 220 8.38 -18.37 -1.64
C ARG A 220 8.18 -17.89 -0.19
N ILE A 221 7.16 -18.41 0.49
CA ILE A 221 6.86 -18.08 1.89
C ILE A 221 7.99 -18.57 2.80
N VAL A 222 8.46 -19.80 2.58
CA VAL A 222 9.58 -20.39 3.34
C VAL A 222 10.86 -19.58 3.14
N GLN A 223 11.16 -19.15 1.92
CA GLN A 223 12.34 -18.33 1.63
C GLN A 223 12.29 -16.96 2.33
N VAL A 224 11.14 -16.27 2.27
CA VAL A 224 10.97 -14.98 2.95
C VAL A 224 11.06 -15.15 4.47
N TYR A 225 10.47 -16.20 5.03
CA TYR A 225 10.59 -16.53 6.45
C TYR A 225 12.06 -16.75 6.84
N ALA A 226 12.79 -17.55 6.07
CA ALA A 226 14.21 -17.79 6.32
C ALA A 226 15.02 -16.49 6.32
N LYS A 227 14.77 -15.58 5.36
CA LYS A 227 15.49 -14.29 5.27
C LYS A 227 15.07 -13.27 6.34
N LEU A 228 13.86 -13.40 6.90
CA LEU A 228 13.39 -12.59 8.03
C LEU A 228 14.08 -12.98 9.34
N HIS A 229 14.24 -14.29 9.56
CA HIS A 229 14.67 -14.85 10.85
C HIS A 229 16.15 -15.26 10.90
N ASN A 230 16.76 -15.55 9.76
CA ASN A 230 18.18 -15.87 9.67
C ASN A 230 18.95 -14.67 9.12
N GLU A 231 20.10 -14.39 9.71
CA GLU A 231 21.12 -13.58 9.04
C GLU A 231 21.75 -14.45 7.93
N GLU A 232 21.93 -13.90 6.73
CA GLU A 232 22.56 -14.64 5.64
C GLU A 232 23.90 -15.20 6.14
N PRO A 233 24.15 -16.52 6.06
CA PRO A 233 25.41 -17.07 6.53
C PRO A 233 26.52 -16.44 5.67
N VAL A 234 27.44 -15.72 6.31
CA VAL A 234 28.61 -15.11 5.66
C VAL A 234 29.23 -16.15 4.71
N ALA A 235 29.37 -15.86 3.42
CA ALA A 235 29.76 -16.82 2.38
C ALA A 235 31.09 -17.61 2.63
N THR A 236 31.78 -17.35 3.74
CA THR A 236 32.95 -18.06 4.24
C THR A 236 32.72 -19.48 4.75
N TRP A 237 31.48 -19.93 5.01
CA TRP A 237 31.23 -21.30 5.53
C TRP A 237 31.52 -22.43 4.53
N ARG A 238 31.86 -22.12 3.27
CA ARG A 238 32.43 -23.07 2.31
C ARG A 238 33.71 -22.54 1.66
N LYS A 239 34.73 -22.22 2.46
CA LYS A 239 36.09 -22.45 1.98
C LYS A 239 36.45 -23.87 2.40
N LEU A 240 36.29 -24.84 1.48
CA LEU A 240 36.94 -26.13 1.63
C LEU A 240 38.43 -25.85 1.86
N PRO A 241 39.06 -26.41 2.91
CA PRO A 241 40.50 -26.33 3.06
C PRO A 241 41.15 -26.83 1.77
N ASN A 242 42.03 -26.04 1.17
CA ASN A 242 42.78 -26.43 -0.03
C ASN A 242 43.58 -27.74 0.17
N ASP A 243 43.70 -28.22 1.41
CA ASP A 243 44.37 -29.45 1.80
C ASP A 243 43.65 -30.74 1.39
N VAL A 244 42.39 -30.67 0.94
CA VAL A 244 41.65 -31.86 0.47
C VAL A 244 41.89 -32.16 -1.02
N LEU A 245 42.48 -31.24 -1.79
CA LEU A 245 42.70 -31.41 -3.24
C LEU A 245 44.11 -31.89 -3.64
N GLN A 246 44.99 -32.21 -2.69
CA GLN A 246 46.33 -32.75 -3.00
C GLN A 246 46.67 -34.02 -2.22
N LYS A 247 45.90 -35.08 -2.43
CA LYS A 247 46.45 -36.44 -2.35
C LYS A 247 46.35 -37.10 -3.71
N LYS A 248 47.29 -36.75 -4.60
CA LYS A 248 47.63 -37.61 -5.74
C LYS A 248 48.18 -38.93 -5.18
N PRO A 249 47.68 -40.11 -5.57
CA PRO A 249 48.34 -41.36 -5.22
C PRO A 249 49.65 -41.47 -5.99
N LEU A 250 50.77 -41.68 -5.27
CA LEU A 250 52.02 -42.14 -5.88
C LEU A 250 51.78 -43.53 -6.48
N LYS A 251 51.75 -43.62 -7.82
CA LYS A 251 52.01 -44.88 -8.52
C LYS A 251 53.46 -45.26 -8.24
N LYS A 252 53.68 -46.33 -7.47
CA LYS A 252 54.96 -47.06 -7.50
C LYS A 252 55.01 -47.87 -8.78
N SER A 253 55.87 -47.45 -9.69
CA SER A 253 56.39 -48.25 -10.79
C SER A 253 57.17 -49.43 -10.19
N GLN A 254 56.84 -50.66 -10.56
CA GLN A 254 57.75 -51.80 -10.41
C GLN A 254 58.65 -51.81 -11.65
N GLU A 255 59.96 -51.69 -11.43
CA GLU A 255 61.00 -51.93 -12.43
C GLU A 255 61.34 -53.43 -12.50
N HIS A 256 61.86 -53.80 -13.66
CA HIS A 256 62.32 -55.12 -14.09
C HIS A 256 63.40 -55.75 -13.20
#